data_AF-A0A9D1I6F2-F1
#
_entry.id   AF-A0A9D1I6F2-F1
#
_cell.length_a   1.000
_cell.length_b   1.000
_cell.length_c   1.000
_cell.angle_alpha   90.00
_cell.angle_beta   90.00
_cell.angle_gamma   90.00
#
_symmetry.space_group_name_H-M   'P 1'
#
loop_
_entity.id
_entity.type
_entity.pdbx_description
1 polymer ?
#
loop_
_entity_poly.entity_id
_entity_poly.type
_entity_poly.pdbx_seq_one_letter_code
_entity_poly.pdbx_strand_id
1 'polypeptide(L)'
;MKWTKEQQEAIELRNKNILVAAAAGSGKTAVLVERIKRLILEEGTSIDRMLVVTFTNAAAAEMKEKIRTAILQTVTEMLEESGHEGADPSDGEKVRFLKGQLDLLSSANISTFHAFALEVIRRFFYLINIEPDFKICDSTQETLLREDAMDQLLDGLFEEGEPEFYHFLKCYSGDRDEKRFRETVQKAYDTIRSLPEPFGWMRENIMALKDGSGLDGAVGEHIFRSAGEMLKCSVDGLAANMRIAEEKELGLLRKLTEDDMAIGETLLEAAAARNYGVMKDALSAFKLASLNKKTYGGDEDIKAAVAPARDALKKTVKKLKESYYYGSEEDLRKEMEATYQSALYLE
;
A
#
# COMPACT_ATOMS: atom_id res chain seq x y z
N MET A 1 21.94 -26.91 7.81
CA MET A 1 20.71 -26.93 6.97
C MET A 1 21.11 -26.95 5.50
N LYS A 2 20.31 -27.55 4.62
CA LYS A 2 20.54 -27.53 3.17
C LYS A 2 19.64 -26.46 2.54
N TRP A 3 20.25 -25.41 1.98
CA TRP A 3 19.54 -24.34 1.27
C TRP A 3 19.06 -24.82 -0.10
N THR A 4 17.92 -24.30 -0.59
CA THR A 4 17.55 -24.47 -2.00
C THR A 4 18.48 -23.67 -2.90
N LYS A 5 18.47 -23.97 -4.20
CA LYS A 5 19.31 -23.25 -5.17
C LYS A 5 19.03 -21.74 -5.16
N GLU A 6 17.75 -21.37 -5.10
CA GLU A 6 17.28 -19.98 -5.10
C GLU A 6 17.64 -19.27 -3.79
N GLN A 7 17.55 -19.98 -2.66
CA GLN A 7 17.97 -19.44 -1.36
C GLN A 7 19.48 -19.21 -1.31
N GLN A 8 20.27 -20.16 -1.80
CA GLN A 8 21.72 -20.03 -1.88
C GLN A 8 22.11 -18.85 -2.79
N GLU A 9 21.46 -18.71 -3.94
CA GLU A 9 21.68 -17.58 -4.84
C GLU A 9 21.36 -16.24 -4.16
N ALA A 10 20.23 -16.15 -3.43
CA ALA A 10 19.89 -14.97 -2.65
C ALA A 10 20.89 -14.68 -1.50
N ILE A 11 21.54 -15.71 -0.95
CA ILE A 11 22.60 -15.57 0.07
C ILE A 11 23.91 -15.09 -0.56
N GLU A 12 24.26 -15.55 -1.76
CA GLU A 12 25.60 -15.39 -2.35
C GLU A 12 25.73 -14.21 -3.31
N LEU A 13 24.68 -13.81 -4.02
CA LEU A 13 24.78 -12.71 -5.00
C LEU A 13 25.31 -11.40 -4.37
N ARG A 14 26.19 -10.70 -5.07
CA ARG A 14 26.81 -9.42 -4.65
C ARG A 14 26.78 -8.36 -5.75
N ASN A 15 27.10 -7.12 -5.38
CA ASN A 15 27.38 -5.99 -6.27
C ASN A 15 26.24 -5.63 -7.24
N LYS A 16 25.00 -5.81 -6.82
CA LYS A 16 23.79 -5.43 -7.55
C LYS A 16 22.60 -5.30 -6.60
N ASN A 17 21.56 -4.62 -7.05
CA ASN A 17 20.27 -4.62 -6.38
C ASN A 17 19.60 -5.98 -6.58
N ILE A 18 19.08 -6.57 -5.51
CA ILE A 18 18.45 -7.90 -5.52
C ILE A 18 17.03 -7.77 -4.99
N LEU A 19 16.06 -8.26 -5.76
CA LEU A 19 14.68 -8.41 -5.34
C LEU A 19 14.38 -9.90 -5.14
N VAL A 20 14.02 -10.28 -3.91
CA VAL A 20 13.65 -11.66 -3.58
C VAL A 20 12.12 -11.74 -3.41
N ALA A 21 11.44 -12.23 -4.45
CA ALA A 21 10.02 -12.54 -4.39
C ALA A 21 9.82 -13.94 -3.79
N ALA A 22 9.18 -14.05 -2.62
CA ALA A 22 8.97 -15.36 -2.01
C ALA A 22 7.65 -15.45 -1.24
N ALA A 23 6.96 -16.59 -1.37
CA ALA A 23 5.71 -16.90 -0.68
C ALA A 23 5.87 -16.96 0.85
N ALA A 24 4.77 -16.95 1.60
CA ALA A 24 4.80 -17.19 3.04
C ALA A 24 5.47 -18.54 3.35
N GLY A 25 6.24 -18.63 4.46
CA GLY A 25 6.92 -19.88 4.86
C GLY A 25 8.18 -20.26 4.06
N SER A 26 8.56 -19.51 3.02
CA SER A 26 9.76 -19.79 2.18
C SER A 26 11.13 -19.57 2.84
N GLY A 27 11.17 -19.23 4.14
CA GLY A 27 12.43 -19.01 4.86
C GLY A 27 13.13 -17.68 4.59
N LYS A 28 12.43 -16.66 4.05
CA LYS A 28 12.99 -15.31 3.77
C LYS A 28 13.88 -14.75 4.88
N THR A 29 13.41 -14.82 6.12
CA THR A 29 14.16 -14.30 7.28
C THR A 29 15.44 -15.10 7.51
N ALA A 30 15.42 -16.42 7.35
CA ALA A 30 16.60 -17.27 7.51
C ALA A 30 17.65 -16.97 6.42
N VAL A 31 17.20 -16.79 5.17
CA VAL A 31 18.04 -16.35 4.04
C VAL A 31 18.71 -15.02 4.35
N LEU A 32 17.97 -14.04 4.86
CA LEU A 32 18.50 -12.71 5.17
C LEU A 32 19.51 -12.75 6.32
N VAL A 33 19.23 -13.51 7.39
CA VAL A 33 20.15 -13.69 8.52
C VAL A 33 21.44 -14.38 8.07
N GLU A 34 21.34 -15.43 7.25
CA GLU A 34 22.52 -16.13 6.71
C GLU A 34 23.34 -15.21 5.80
N ARG A 35 22.68 -14.38 4.99
CA ARG A 35 23.34 -13.38 4.14
C ARG A 35 24.13 -12.36 4.98
N ILE A 36 23.52 -11.82 6.03
CA ILE A 36 24.20 -10.90 6.96
C ILE A 36 25.39 -11.59 7.64
N LYS A 37 25.21 -12.83 8.11
CA LYS A 37 26.26 -13.62 8.73
C LYS A 37 27.46 -13.80 7.79
N ARG A 38 27.22 -14.14 6.51
CA ARG A 38 28.30 -14.27 5.51
C ARG A 38 28.99 -12.94 5.19
N LEU A 39 28.26 -11.83 5.09
CA LEU A 39 28.87 -10.50 4.92
C LEU A 39 29.84 -10.16 6.07
N ILE A 40 29.52 -10.60 7.28
CA ILE A 40 30.38 -10.43 8.45
C ILE A 40 31.59 -11.38 8.36
N LEU A 41 31.34 -12.68 8.19
CA LEU A 41 32.38 -13.73 8.26
C LEU A 41 33.36 -13.72 7.08
N GLU A 42 32.84 -13.62 5.86
CA GLU A 42 33.60 -13.81 4.62
C GLU A 42 34.18 -12.50 4.12
N GLU A 43 33.43 -11.40 4.25
CA GLU A 43 33.81 -10.09 3.72
C GLU A 43 34.34 -9.13 4.79
N GLY A 44 34.29 -9.51 6.07
CA GLY A 44 34.76 -8.66 7.18
C GLY A 44 33.94 -7.38 7.36
N THR A 45 32.70 -7.34 6.86
CA THR A 45 31.84 -6.15 6.98
C THR A 45 31.27 -6.07 8.39
N SER A 46 31.54 -4.96 9.07
CA SER A 46 31.03 -4.73 10.41
C SER A 46 29.51 -4.46 10.40
N ILE A 47 28.79 -4.97 11.41
CA ILE A 47 27.32 -4.93 11.50
C ILE A 47 26.77 -3.50 11.57
N ASP A 48 27.53 -2.57 12.14
CA ASP A 48 27.21 -1.13 12.21
C ASP A 48 27.29 -0.41 10.86
N ARG A 49 27.88 -1.05 9.84
CA ARG A 49 27.90 -0.57 8.46
C ARG A 49 26.72 -1.08 7.62
N MET A 50 25.80 -1.84 8.23
CA MET A 50 24.62 -2.38 7.56
C MET A 50 23.37 -1.66 8.04
N LEU A 51 22.50 -1.28 7.10
CA LEU A 51 21.15 -0.81 7.40
C LEU A 51 20.15 -1.93 7.08
N VAL A 52 19.43 -2.38 8.11
CA VAL A 52 18.43 -3.44 8.01
C VAL A 52 17.09 -2.91 8.52
N VAL A 53 16.15 -2.75 7.61
CA VAL A 53 14.84 -2.15 7.90
C VAL A 53 13.75 -3.22 7.87
N THR A 54 12.87 -3.19 8.87
CA THR A 54 11.72 -4.10 8.99
C THR A 54 10.43 -3.30 9.23
N PHE A 55 9.27 -3.96 9.11
CA PHE A 55 7.99 -3.28 9.26
C PHE A 55 7.62 -3.02 10.72
N THR A 56 8.02 -3.89 11.66
CA THR A 56 7.64 -3.82 13.07
C THR A 56 8.86 -3.85 13.98
N ASN A 57 8.75 -3.20 15.15
CA ASN A 57 9.80 -3.24 16.17
C ASN A 57 10.07 -4.67 16.66
N ALA A 58 9.03 -5.52 16.71
CA ALA A 58 9.15 -6.93 17.05
C ALA A 58 9.98 -7.71 16.01
N ALA A 59 9.75 -7.48 14.71
CA ALA A 59 10.53 -8.09 13.65
C ALA A 59 12.00 -7.64 13.67
N ALA A 60 12.26 -6.35 13.97
CA ALA A 60 13.61 -5.85 14.16
C ALA A 60 14.31 -6.54 15.34
N ALA A 61 13.63 -6.68 16.48
CA ALA A 61 14.17 -7.35 17.66
C ALA A 61 14.43 -8.83 17.41
N GLU A 62 13.49 -9.53 16.76
CA GLU A 62 13.65 -10.93 16.34
C GLU A 62 14.83 -11.09 15.38
N MET A 63 15.01 -10.16 14.45
CA MET A 63 16.14 -10.16 13.52
C MET A 63 17.48 -9.94 14.23
N LYS A 64 17.56 -9.00 15.17
CA LYS A 64 18.74 -8.82 16.03
C LYS A 64 19.08 -10.11 16.76
N GLU A 65 18.10 -10.75 17.38
CA GLU A 65 18.32 -11.98 18.13
C GLU A 65 18.79 -13.13 17.24
N LYS A 66 18.17 -13.32 16.07
CA LYS A 66 18.60 -14.35 15.11
C LYS A 66 20.04 -14.16 14.62
N ILE A 67 20.45 -12.92 14.36
CA ILE A 67 21.84 -12.60 13.96
C ILE A 67 22.78 -12.89 15.14
N ARG A 68 22.43 -12.46 16.36
CA ARG A 68 23.20 -12.76 17.58
C ARG A 68 23.40 -14.26 17.75
N THR A 69 22.33 -15.05 17.69
CA THR A 69 22.40 -16.51 17.84
C THR A 69 23.29 -17.13 16.76
N ALA A 70 23.15 -16.69 15.51
CA ALA A 70 23.95 -17.21 14.40
C ALA A 70 25.45 -16.92 14.58
N ILE A 71 25.82 -15.71 15.01
CA ILE A 71 27.22 -15.35 15.29
C ILE A 71 27.76 -16.13 16.49
N LEU A 72 26.99 -16.26 17.59
CA LEU A 72 27.39 -17.02 18.77
C LEU A 72 27.63 -18.50 18.46
N GLN A 73 26.76 -19.09 17.64
CA GLN A 73 26.91 -20.46 17.19
C GLN A 73 28.21 -20.63 16.41
N THR A 74 28.49 -19.76 15.43
CA THR A 74 29.74 -19.82 14.67
C THR A 74 30.98 -19.62 15.55
N VAL A 75 30.94 -18.72 16.53
CA VAL A 75 32.03 -18.55 17.49
C VAL A 75 32.26 -19.82 18.31
N THR A 76 31.18 -20.48 18.73
CA THR A 76 31.26 -21.73 19.53
C THR A 76 31.86 -22.86 18.69
N GLU A 77 31.37 -23.05 17.47
CA GLU A 77 31.87 -24.05 16.51
C GLU A 77 33.38 -23.84 16.24
N MET A 78 33.81 -22.60 15.97
CA MET A 78 35.23 -22.28 15.76
C MET A 78 36.10 -22.58 16.99
N LEU A 79 35.60 -22.34 18.20
CA LEU A 79 36.33 -22.63 19.44
C LEU A 79 36.48 -24.14 19.68
N GLU A 80 35.43 -24.93 19.41
CA GLU A 80 35.48 -26.40 19.53
C GLU A 80 36.46 -27.01 18.51
N GLU A 81 36.48 -26.50 17.28
CA GLU A 81 37.39 -26.95 16.22
C GLU A 81 38.86 -26.59 16.51
N SER A 82 39.11 -25.38 17.05
CA SER A 82 40.46 -24.91 17.42
C SER A 82 41.15 -25.70 18.54
N GLY A 83 40.44 -26.59 19.24
CA GLY A 83 40.99 -27.51 20.24
C GLY A 83 41.69 -28.75 19.66
N HIS A 84 41.70 -28.93 18.34
CA HIS A 84 42.33 -30.07 17.64
C HIS A 84 43.73 -29.71 17.09
N GLU A 85 44.63 -30.69 16.96
CA GLU A 85 45.96 -30.50 16.37
C GLU A 85 45.82 -29.99 14.91
N GLY A 86 46.09 -28.70 14.69
CA GLY A 86 46.01 -28.05 13.37
C GLY A 86 45.33 -26.68 13.31
N ALA A 87 44.99 -26.05 14.44
CA ALA A 87 44.32 -24.74 14.46
C ALA A 87 45.09 -23.62 13.73
N ASP A 88 44.41 -22.91 12.84
CA ASP A 88 44.97 -21.77 12.11
C ASP A 88 45.03 -20.54 13.05
N PRO A 89 46.20 -19.86 13.19
CA PRO A 89 46.29 -18.59 13.92
C PRO A 89 45.25 -17.54 13.50
N SER A 90 44.77 -17.58 12.26
CA SER A 90 43.72 -16.68 11.74
C SER A 90 42.36 -16.86 12.43
N ASP A 91 42.10 -18.01 13.05
CA ASP A 91 40.83 -18.30 13.74
C ASP A 91 40.69 -17.49 15.03
N GLY A 92 41.80 -17.23 15.74
CA GLY A 92 41.80 -16.37 16.91
C GLY A 92 41.41 -14.92 16.59
N GLU A 93 41.88 -14.38 15.46
CA GLU A 93 41.53 -13.04 14.99
C GLU A 93 40.06 -12.96 14.55
N LYS A 94 39.57 -13.97 13.82
CA LYS A 94 38.16 -14.07 13.42
C LYS A 94 37.23 -14.15 14.62
N VAL A 95 37.54 -15.00 15.61
CA VAL A 95 36.73 -15.10 16.84
C VAL A 95 36.70 -13.77 17.59
N ARG A 96 37.84 -13.07 17.67
CA ARG A 96 37.89 -11.73 18.29
C ARG A 96 37.04 -10.73 17.52
N PHE A 97 37.12 -10.73 16.20
CA PHE A 97 36.28 -9.88 15.34
C PHE A 97 34.80 -10.14 15.57
N LEU A 98 34.36 -11.42 15.54
CA LEU A 98 32.97 -11.81 15.75
C LEU A 98 32.44 -11.43 17.14
N LYS A 99 33.26 -11.56 18.19
CA LYS A 99 32.90 -11.06 19.52
C LYS A 99 32.67 -9.55 19.52
N GLY A 100 33.51 -8.78 18.82
CA GLY A 100 33.29 -7.34 18.63
C GLY A 100 31.99 -7.02 17.88
N GLN A 101 31.59 -7.86 16.93
CA GLN A 101 30.30 -7.69 16.23
C GLN A 101 29.09 -7.91 17.14
N LEU A 102 29.19 -8.80 18.13
CA LEU A 102 28.13 -9.01 19.12
C LEU A 102 27.90 -7.76 20.00
N ASP A 103 28.97 -7.04 20.35
CA ASP A 103 28.89 -5.79 21.11
C ASP A 103 28.20 -4.69 20.30
N LEU A 104 28.59 -4.56 19.02
CA LEU A 104 28.04 -3.57 18.08
C LEU A 104 26.57 -3.84 17.69
N LEU A 105 26.07 -5.05 17.91
CA LEU A 105 24.70 -5.44 17.53
C LEU A 105 23.62 -4.64 18.28
N SER A 106 23.94 -4.14 19.47
CA SER A 106 23.05 -3.28 20.25
C SER A 106 22.78 -1.94 19.54
N SER A 107 23.84 -1.30 19.02
CA SER A 107 23.83 -0.03 18.30
C SER A 107 23.68 -0.16 16.78
N ALA A 108 23.65 -1.38 16.24
CA ALA A 108 23.47 -1.60 14.80
C ALA A 108 22.10 -1.12 14.31
N ASN A 109 22.08 -0.63 13.07
CA ASN A 109 20.90 -0.10 12.38
C ASN A 109 19.96 -1.22 11.90
N ILE A 110 19.44 -2.00 12.83
CA ILE A 110 18.41 -3.02 12.62
C ILE A 110 17.14 -2.53 13.30
N SER A 111 16.25 -1.91 12.55
CA SER A 111 15.12 -1.16 13.11
C SER A 111 13.92 -1.08 12.15
N THR A 112 12.92 -0.27 12.49
CA THR A 112 11.87 0.12 11.54
C THR A 112 12.29 1.34 10.74
N PHE A 113 11.63 1.58 9.61
CA PHE A 113 11.91 2.78 8.80
C PHE A 113 11.73 4.06 9.61
N HIS A 114 10.68 4.15 10.42
CA HIS A 114 10.41 5.30 11.29
C HIS A 114 11.54 5.55 12.30
N ALA A 115 12.07 4.49 12.93
CA ALA A 115 13.16 4.64 13.89
C ALA A 115 14.44 5.15 13.22
N PHE A 116 14.76 4.62 12.03
CA PHE A 116 15.90 5.09 11.24
C PHE A 116 15.70 6.54 10.76
N ALA A 117 14.53 6.88 10.24
CA ALA A 117 14.21 8.24 9.81
C ALA A 117 14.33 9.25 10.98
N LEU A 118 13.89 8.86 12.17
CA LEU A 118 14.02 9.68 13.37
C LEU A 118 15.50 9.94 13.73
N GLU A 119 16.35 8.92 13.61
CA GLU A 119 17.80 9.07 13.81
C GLU A 119 18.42 10.03 12.79
N VAL A 120 18.04 9.91 11.51
CA VAL A 120 18.50 10.83 10.44
C VAL A 120 18.08 12.26 10.75
N ILE A 121 16.81 12.48 11.09
CA ILE A 121 16.28 13.80 11.44
C ILE A 121 17.02 14.38 12.66
N ARG A 122 17.23 13.58 13.71
CA ARG A 122 17.97 14.02 14.91
C ARG A 122 19.43 14.34 14.63
N ARG A 123 20.07 13.61 13.71
CA ARG A 123 21.47 13.83 13.35
C ARG A 123 21.64 15.07 12.47
N PHE A 124 20.69 15.33 11.59
CA PHE A 124 20.75 16.39 10.58
C PHE A 124 19.68 17.46 10.80
N PHE A 125 19.23 17.66 12.05
CA PHE A 125 18.15 18.59 12.37
C PHE A 125 18.45 20.00 11.87
N TYR A 126 19.71 20.42 11.86
CA TYR A 126 20.17 21.73 11.41
C TYR A 126 20.04 21.97 9.89
N LEU A 127 19.78 20.93 9.08
CA LEU A 127 19.51 21.07 7.64
C LEU A 127 18.04 21.43 7.36
N ILE A 128 17.18 21.26 8.35
CA ILE A 128 15.74 21.51 8.29
C ILE A 128 15.37 22.45 9.43
N ASN A 129 14.24 23.15 9.36
CA ASN A 129 13.87 24.11 10.40
C ASN A 129 13.22 23.41 11.61
N ILE A 130 13.94 22.47 12.25
CA ILE A 130 13.46 21.68 13.38
C ILE A 130 14.44 21.77 14.55
N GLU A 131 13.93 21.94 15.77
CA GLU A 131 14.74 21.94 16.99
C GLU A 131 15.22 20.53 17.36
N PRO A 132 16.42 20.37 17.95
CA PRO A 132 16.99 19.05 18.26
C PRO A 132 16.16 18.26 19.30
N ASP A 133 15.45 18.96 20.18
CA ASP A 133 14.69 18.37 21.30
C ASP A 133 13.22 18.08 20.96
N PHE A 134 12.90 18.01 19.66
CA PHE A 134 11.55 17.74 19.20
C PHE A 134 11.00 16.41 19.74
N LYS A 135 9.69 16.40 19.95
CA LYS A 135 8.93 15.21 20.37
C LYS A 135 7.98 14.80 19.28
N ILE A 136 7.83 13.49 19.11
CA ILE A 136 6.80 12.96 18.24
C ILE A 136 5.46 13.13 18.93
N CYS A 137 4.54 13.77 18.20
CA CYS A 137 3.17 13.98 18.62
C CYS A 137 2.45 12.63 18.74
N ASP A 138 1.71 12.41 19.83
CA ASP A 138 0.78 11.27 19.88
C ASP A 138 -0.50 11.55 19.07
N SER A 139 -1.31 10.51 18.85
CA SER A 139 -2.52 10.61 18.02
C SER A 139 -3.57 11.57 18.58
N THR A 140 -3.62 11.75 19.91
CA THR A 140 -4.58 12.65 20.55
C THR A 140 -4.12 14.09 20.38
N GLN A 141 -2.84 14.34 20.67
CA GLN A 141 -2.20 15.64 20.44
C GLN A 141 -2.29 16.04 18.97
N GLU A 142 -2.08 15.11 18.04
CA GLU A 142 -2.15 15.36 16.61
C GLU A 142 -3.56 15.79 16.21
N THR A 143 -4.57 15.07 16.70
CA THR A 143 -5.98 15.40 16.45
C THR A 143 -6.32 16.79 16.96
N LEU A 144 -5.93 17.11 18.20
CA LEU A 144 -6.23 18.41 18.81
C LEU A 144 -5.55 19.56 18.07
N LEU A 145 -4.27 19.41 17.69
CA LEU A 145 -3.53 20.42 16.94
C LEU A 145 -4.11 20.64 15.54
N ARG A 146 -4.57 19.56 14.87
CA ARG A 146 -5.22 19.65 13.56
C ARG A 146 -6.57 20.37 13.64
N GLU A 147 -7.38 20.10 14.67
CA GLU A 147 -8.65 20.79 14.86
C GLU A 147 -8.44 22.29 15.18
N ASP A 148 -7.48 22.62 16.06
CA ASP A 148 -7.15 24.02 16.37
C ASP A 148 -6.65 24.79 15.13
N ALA A 149 -5.78 24.16 14.31
CA ALA A 149 -5.34 24.75 13.05
C ALA A 149 -6.48 24.92 12.04
N MET A 150 -7.46 24.00 12.01
CA MET A 150 -8.64 24.09 11.16
C MET A 150 -9.57 25.22 11.61
N ASP A 151 -9.76 25.39 12.91
CA ASP A 151 -10.54 26.48 13.49
C ASP A 151 -9.92 27.84 13.12
N GLN A 152 -8.61 28.00 13.37
CA GLN A 152 -7.89 29.23 13.03
C GLN A 152 -7.93 29.56 11.53
N LEU A 153 -7.81 28.53 10.67
CA LEU A 153 -7.95 28.70 9.23
C LEU A 153 -9.35 29.22 8.88
N LEU A 154 -10.40 28.54 9.34
CA LEU A 154 -11.78 28.89 9.02
C LEU A 154 -12.15 30.28 9.52
N ASP A 155 -11.78 30.62 10.76
CA ASP A 155 -12.00 31.94 11.33
C ASP A 155 -11.38 33.03 10.44
N GLY A 156 -10.12 32.86 10.02
CA GLY A 156 -9.46 33.79 9.11
C GLY A 156 -10.17 33.91 7.76
N LEU A 157 -10.58 32.79 7.15
CA LEU A 157 -11.28 32.78 5.86
C LEU A 157 -12.67 33.44 5.93
N PHE A 158 -13.39 33.26 7.05
CA PHE A 158 -14.66 33.94 7.27
C PHE A 158 -14.50 35.43 7.55
N GLU A 159 -13.41 35.85 8.21
CA GLU A 159 -13.09 37.25 8.45
C GLU A 159 -12.73 37.99 7.15
N GLU A 160 -11.94 37.37 6.27
CA GLU A 160 -11.59 37.91 4.96
C GLU A 160 -12.81 38.01 4.04
N GLY A 161 -13.68 36.99 4.06
CA GLY A 161 -14.96 37.02 3.36
C GLY A 161 -14.85 37.02 1.83
N GLU A 162 -13.80 36.44 1.28
CA GLU A 162 -13.56 36.41 -0.17
C GLU A 162 -14.65 35.60 -0.91
N PRO A 163 -15.17 36.09 -2.06
CA PRO A 163 -16.21 35.39 -2.83
C PRO A 163 -15.83 33.96 -3.24
N GLU A 164 -14.55 33.73 -3.54
CA GLU A 164 -13.97 32.44 -3.93
C GLU A 164 -14.07 31.43 -2.79
N PHE A 165 -13.84 31.86 -1.54
CA PHE A 165 -14.01 31.01 -0.35
C PHE A 165 -15.46 30.54 -0.23
N TYR A 166 -16.43 31.44 -0.33
CA TYR A 166 -17.84 31.07 -0.24
C TYR A 166 -18.29 30.18 -1.41
N HIS A 167 -17.73 30.37 -2.60
CA HIS A 167 -17.94 29.46 -3.72
C HIS A 167 -17.40 28.06 -3.41
N PHE A 168 -16.17 27.96 -2.92
CA PHE A 168 -15.56 26.71 -2.49
C PHE A 168 -16.37 26.03 -1.39
N LEU A 169 -16.74 26.79 -0.35
CA LEU A 169 -17.54 26.31 0.77
C LEU A 169 -18.88 25.74 0.25
N LYS A 170 -19.58 26.44 -0.63
CA LYS A 170 -20.84 25.96 -1.23
C LYS A 170 -20.68 24.65 -2.02
N CYS A 171 -19.53 24.43 -2.65
CA CYS A 171 -19.26 23.19 -3.38
C CYS A 171 -18.99 21.99 -2.46
N TYR A 172 -18.42 22.22 -1.26
CA TYR A 172 -17.86 21.15 -0.42
C TYR A 172 -18.43 21.07 1.02
N SER A 173 -19.22 22.04 1.47
CA SER A 173 -19.93 22.01 2.76
C SER A 173 -21.29 21.31 2.65
N GLY A 174 -21.84 20.89 3.79
CA GLY A 174 -23.23 20.44 3.86
C GLY A 174 -24.19 21.63 4.00
N ASP A 175 -25.50 21.37 3.91
CA ASP A 175 -26.55 22.42 4.03
C ASP A 175 -26.60 23.10 5.42
N ARG A 176 -25.95 22.53 6.45
CA ARG A 176 -26.16 22.91 7.86
C ARG A 176 -24.90 23.11 8.70
N ASP A 177 -23.74 22.61 8.25
CA ASP A 177 -22.48 22.73 8.98
C ASP A 177 -21.24 22.62 8.06
N GLU A 178 -20.09 22.98 8.63
CA GLU A 178 -18.77 22.89 8.01
C GLU A 178 -18.14 21.50 8.17
N LYS A 179 -18.84 20.53 8.77
CA LYS A 179 -18.25 19.23 9.12
C LYS A 179 -17.76 18.50 7.87
N ARG A 180 -18.56 18.50 6.79
CA ARG A 180 -18.17 17.91 5.51
C ARG A 180 -16.96 18.58 4.90
N PHE A 181 -16.84 19.91 5.04
CA PHE A 181 -15.68 20.65 4.56
C PHE A 181 -14.43 20.21 5.34
N ARG A 182 -14.49 20.21 6.68
CA ARG A 182 -13.37 19.80 7.55
C ARG A 182 -12.87 18.40 7.23
N GLU A 183 -13.81 17.45 7.12
CA GLU A 183 -13.48 16.07 6.75
C GLU A 183 -12.87 15.97 5.35
N THR A 184 -13.35 16.76 4.38
CA THR A 184 -12.80 16.77 3.01
C THR A 184 -11.35 17.27 3.01
N VAL A 185 -11.08 18.40 3.68
CA VAL A 185 -9.73 18.98 3.74
C VAL A 185 -8.76 18.03 4.46
N GLN A 186 -9.16 17.45 5.60
CA GLN A 186 -8.33 16.49 6.32
C GLN A 186 -8.02 15.24 5.47
N LYS A 187 -9.03 14.66 4.81
CA LYS A 187 -8.84 13.50 3.92
C LYS A 187 -7.95 13.84 2.73
N ALA A 188 -8.10 15.02 2.14
CA ALA A 188 -7.25 15.47 1.04
C ALA A 188 -5.81 15.61 1.52
N TYR A 189 -5.58 16.27 2.65
CA TYR A 189 -4.26 16.44 3.27
C TYR A 189 -3.58 15.10 3.57
N ASP A 190 -4.28 14.17 4.22
CA ASP A 190 -3.75 12.84 4.54
C ASP A 190 -3.40 12.05 3.27
N THR A 191 -4.21 12.19 2.22
CA THR A 191 -3.98 11.52 0.94
C THR A 191 -2.73 12.06 0.25
N ILE A 192 -2.61 13.39 0.08
CA ILE A 192 -1.45 13.97 -0.61
C ILE A 192 -0.16 13.77 0.19
N ARG A 193 -0.22 13.70 1.52
CA ARG A 193 0.95 13.47 2.38
C ARG A 193 1.59 12.09 2.21
N SER A 194 0.88 11.13 1.62
CA SER A 194 1.42 9.82 1.26
C SER A 194 2.34 9.87 0.02
N LEU A 195 2.36 11.00 -0.70
CA LEU A 195 3.16 11.20 -1.91
C LEU A 195 4.50 11.86 -1.58
N PRO A 196 5.55 11.64 -2.39
CA PRO A 196 6.86 12.28 -2.20
C PRO A 196 6.81 13.81 -2.26
N GLU A 197 6.03 14.37 -3.18
CA GLU A 197 5.87 15.82 -3.41
C GLU A 197 4.39 16.22 -3.34
N PRO A 198 3.78 16.34 -2.14
CA PRO A 198 2.33 16.47 -1.96
C PRO A 198 1.73 17.67 -2.70
N PHE A 199 2.27 18.86 -2.45
CA PHE A 199 1.73 20.12 -3.00
C PHE A 199 2.12 20.32 -4.47
N GLY A 200 3.27 19.79 -4.90
CA GLY A 200 3.65 19.76 -6.31
C GLY A 200 2.67 18.91 -7.13
N TRP A 201 2.37 17.70 -6.64
CA TRP A 201 1.37 16.82 -7.26
C TRP A 201 -0.02 17.46 -7.27
N MET A 202 -0.42 18.10 -6.17
CA MET A 202 -1.73 18.77 -6.08
C MET A 202 -1.85 19.88 -7.12
N ARG A 203 -0.86 20.77 -7.21
CA ARG A 203 -0.84 21.88 -8.18
C ARG A 203 -0.90 21.38 -9.62
N GLU A 204 -0.11 20.35 -9.96
CA GLU A 204 -0.13 19.76 -11.30
C GLU A 204 -1.53 19.22 -11.67
N ASN A 205 -2.19 18.53 -10.74
CA ASN A 205 -3.51 17.97 -10.97
C ASN A 205 -4.61 19.04 -11.01
N ILE A 206 -4.51 20.10 -10.20
CA ILE A 206 -5.41 21.26 -10.28
C ILE A 206 -5.29 21.89 -11.67
N MET A 207 -4.06 22.12 -12.16
CA MET A 207 -3.84 22.72 -13.48
C MET A 207 -4.40 21.86 -14.63
N ALA A 208 -4.35 20.54 -14.50
CA ALA A 208 -4.95 19.63 -15.48
C ALA A 208 -6.49 19.71 -15.55
N LEU A 209 -7.16 20.24 -14.52
CA LEU A 209 -8.62 20.45 -14.56
C LEU A 209 -9.02 21.60 -15.48
N LYS A 210 -8.12 22.55 -15.77
CA LYS A 210 -8.43 23.83 -16.43
C LYS A 210 -9.12 23.72 -17.79
N ASP A 211 -8.80 22.70 -18.57
CA ASP A 211 -9.31 22.48 -19.93
C ASP A 211 -10.01 21.12 -20.07
N GLY A 212 -10.35 20.48 -18.94
CA GLY A 212 -10.90 19.12 -18.93
C GLY A 212 -9.92 18.05 -19.39
N SER A 213 -8.63 18.35 -19.59
CA SER A 213 -7.58 17.36 -19.90
C SER A 213 -7.22 16.47 -18.71
N GLY A 214 -7.72 16.76 -17.51
CA GLY A 214 -7.54 15.94 -16.31
C GLY A 214 -7.95 14.48 -16.51
N LEU A 215 -8.94 14.21 -17.38
CA LEU A 215 -9.33 12.86 -17.77
C LEU A 215 -8.25 12.12 -18.57
N ASP A 216 -7.38 12.83 -19.29
CA ASP A 216 -6.24 12.26 -20.01
C ASP A 216 -4.99 12.17 -19.12
N GLY A 217 -5.01 12.85 -17.97
CA GLY A 217 -3.93 12.91 -16.99
C GLY A 217 -4.10 11.95 -15.80
N ALA A 218 -3.50 12.33 -14.67
CA ALA A 218 -3.46 11.50 -13.47
C ALA A 218 -4.84 11.30 -12.82
N VAL A 219 -5.76 12.27 -12.95
CA VAL A 219 -7.14 12.14 -12.46
C VAL A 219 -7.88 11.03 -13.21
N GLY A 220 -7.82 11.04 -14.54
CA GLY A 220 -8.40 9.96 -15.34
C GLY A 220 -7.74 8.61 -15.06
N GLU A 221 -6.41 8.56 -14.97
CA GLU A 221 -5.71 7.32 -14.61
C GLU A 221 -6.18 6.77 -13.25
N HIS A 222 -6.40 7.65 -12.27
CA HIS A 222 -6.96 7.26 -10.97
C HIS A 222 -8.39 6.70 -11.11
N ILE A 223 -9.27 7.36 -11.88
CA ILE A 223 -10.63 6.89 -12.13
C ILE A 223 -10.63 5.50 -12.76
N PHE A 224 -9.83 5.28 -13.81
CA PHE A 224 -9.75 3.98 -14.49
C PHE A 224 -9.13 2.90 -13.59
N ARG A 225 -8.07 3.23 -12.85
CA ARG A 225 -7.43 2.30 -11.90
C ARG A 225 -8.39 1.89 -10.79
N SER A 226 -9.04 2.88 -10.17
CA SER A 226 -10.02 2.66 -9.10
C SER A 226 -11.19 1.81 -9.58
N ALA A 227 -11.69 2.05 -10.81
CA ALA A 227 -12.72 1.22 -11.41
C ALA A 227 -12.26 -0.23 -11.61
N GLY A 228 -11.06 -0.43 -12.14
CA GLY A 228 -10.46 -1.77 -12.31
C GLY A 228 -10.28 -2.51 -10.98
N GLU A 229 -9.79 -1.85 -9.94
CA GLU A 229 -9.61 -2.44 -8.61
C GLU A 229 -10.93 -2.84 -7.96
N MET A 230 -11.94 -1.96 -7.97
CA MET A 230 -13.27 -2.27 -7.44
C MET A 230 -13.93 -3.45 -8.17
N LEU A 231 -13.81 -3.49 -9.49
CA LEU A 231 -14.29 -4.60 -10.31
C LEU A 231 -13.57 -5.89 -9.99
N LYS A 232 -12.23 -5.86 -9.92
CA LYS A 232 -11.41 -7.04 -9.67
C LYS A 232 -11.79 -7.69 -8.34
N CYS A 233 -11.88 -6.92 -7.26
CA CYS A 233 -12.33 -7.46 -5.97
C CYS A 233 -13.71 -8.12 -6.05
N SER A 234 -14.63 -7.57 -6.84
CA SER A 234 -15.97 -8.11 -7.00
C SER A 234 -16.00 -9.38 -7.86
N VAL A 235 -15.19 -9.42 -8.92
CA VAL A 235 -15.05 -10.56 -9.85
C VAL A 235 -14.33 -11.72 -9.18
N ASP A 236 -13.24 -11.48 -8.45
CA ASP A 236 -12.51 -12.49 -7.68
C ASP A 236 -13.43 -13.19 -6.66
N GLY A 237 -14.41 -12.45 -6.13
CA GLY A 237 -15.45 -12.99 -5.24
C GLY A 237 -16.30 -14.11 -5.87
N LEU A 238 -16.46 -14.13 -7.20
CA LEU A 238 -17.22 -15.18 -7.90
C LEU A 238 -16.52 -16.54 -7.87
N ALA A 239 -15.20 -16.60 -7.63
CA ALA A 239 -14.47 -17.86 -7.48
C ALA A 239 -14.97 -18.70 -6.29
N ALA A 240 -15.58 -18.07 -5.27
CA ALA A 240 -16.26 -18.79 -4.19
C ALA A 240 -17.51 -19.53 -4.72
N ASN A 241 -18.28 -18.89 -5.61
CA ASN A 241 -19.47 -19.49 -6.22
C ASN A 241 -19.11 -20.68 -7.11
N MET A 242 -17.99 -20.59 -7.84
CA MET A 242 -17.50 -21.68 -8.67
C MET A 242 -17.19 -22.92 -7.83
N ARG A 243 -16.47 -22.74 -6.71
CA ARG A 243 -16.17 -23.83 -5.76
C ARG A 243 -17.44 -24.48 -5.22
N ILE A 244 -18.43 -23.69 -4.82
CA ILE A 244 -19.72 -24.22 -4.34
C ILE A 244 -20.43 -25.01 -5.46
N ALA A 245 -20.40 -24.51 -6.70
CA ALA A 245 -21.01 -25.19 -7.84
C ALA A 245 -20.35 -26.55 -8.12
N GLU A 246 -19.03 -26.63 -8.01
CA GLU A 246 -18.26 -27.86 -8.20
C GLU A 246 -18.47 -28.85 -7.05
N GLU A 247 -18.34 -28.41 -5.79
CA GLU A 247 -18.52 -29.24 -4.59
C GLU A 247 -19.93 -29.84 -4.48
N LYS A 248 -20.95 -29.10 -4.94
CA LYS A 248 -22.36 -29.52 -4.92
C LYS A 248 -22.81 -30.15 -6.23
N GLU A 249 -21.93 -30.28 -7.21
CA GLU A 249 -22.20 -30.84 -8.54
C GLU A 249 -23.38 -30.16 -9.28
N LEU A 250 -23.56 -28.86 -9.06
CA LEU A 250 -24.67 -28.06 -9.62
C LEU A 250 -24.30 -27.48 -11.00
N GLY A 251 -24.52 -28.24 -12.06
CA GLY A 251 -24.15 -27.83 -13.44
C GLY A 251 -24.78 -26.51 -13.92
N LEU A 252 -26.03 -26.22 -13.51
CA LEU A 252 -26.68 -24.94 -13.85
C LEU A 252 -26.05 -23.75 -13.12
N LEU A 253 -25.61 -23.95 -11.87
CA LEU A 253 -24.91 -22.92 -11.10
C LEU A 253 -23.51 -22.69 -11.65
N ARG A 254 -22.81 -23.75 -12.04
CA ARG A 254 -21.50 -23.67 -12.68
C ARG A 254 -21.58 -22.82 -13.94
N LYS A 255 -22.46 -23.17 -14.88
CA LYS A 255 -22.64 -22.41 -16.13
C LYS A 255 -23.00 -20.94 -15.86
N LEU A 256 -23.91 -20.71 -14.92
CA LEU A 256 -24.30 -19.35 -14.56
C LEU A 256 -23.12 -18.53 -13.96
N THR A 257 -22.24 -19.19 -13.20
CA THR A 257 -21.04 -18.55 -12.64
C THR A 257 -19.99 -18.30 -13.72
N GLU A 258 -19.81 -19.22 -14.67
CA GLU A 258 -18.95 -19.02 -15.86
C GLU A 258 -19.44 -17.80 -16.67
N ASP A 259 -20.75 -17.69 -16.92
CA ASP A 259 -21.34 -16.53 -17.61
C ASP A 259 -21.13 -15.22 -16.81
N ASP A 260 -21.34 -15.23 -15.49
CA ASP A 260 -21.11 -14.06 -14.63
C ASP A 260 -19.63 -13.64 -14.63
N MET A 261 -18.69 -14.61 -14.61
CA MET A 261 -17.24 -14.37 -14.65
C MET A 261 -16.81 -13.78 -16.00
N ALA A 262 -17.33 -14.29 -17.12
CA ALA A 262 -17.04 -13.74 -18.45
C ALA A 262 -17.52 -12.30 -18.61
N ILE A 263 -18.69 -11.95 -18.03
CA ILE A 263 -19.16 -10.56 -17.95
C ILE A 263 -18.19 -9.72 -17.11
N GLY A 264 -17.72 -10.26 -15.98
CA GLY A 264 -16.72 -9.62 -15.12
C GLY A 264 -15.39 -9.34 -15.84
N GLU A 265 -14.89 -10.31 -16.60
CA GLU A 265 -13.68 -10.18 -17.43
C GLU A 265 -13.85 -9.09 -18.49
N THR A 266 -15.00 -9.05 -19.17
CA THR A 266 -15.31 -7.99 -20.15
C THR A 266 -15.24 -6.59 -19.51
N LEU A 267 -15.74 -6.44 -18.29
CA LEU A 267 -15.66 -5.17 -17.55
C LEU A 267 -14.22 -4.82 -17.15
N LEU A 268 -13.41 -5.82 -16.78
CA LEU A 268 -12.00 -5.62 -16.45
C LEU A 268 -11.18 -5.21 -17.67
N GLU A 269 -11.44 -5.81 -18.83
CA GLU A 269 -10.84 -5.41 -20.11
C GLU A 269 -11.23 -3.99 -20.49
N ALA A 270 -12.50 -3.62 -20.32
CA ALA A 270 -12.98 -2.28 -20.59
C ALA A 270 -12.33 -1.23 -19.67
N ALA A 271 -12.12 -1.56 -18.39
CA ALA A 271 -11.38 -0.70 -17.46
C ALA A 271 -9.89 -0.58 -17.84
N ALA A 272 -9.27 -1.68 -18.30
CA ALA A 272 -7.88 -1.71 -18.74
C ALA A 272 -7.64 -0.92 -20.04
N ALA A 273 -8.67 -0.79 -20.89
CA ALA A 273 -8.61 0.00 -22.13
C ALA A 273 -8.44 1.51 -21.89
N ARG A 274 -8.65 1.99 -20.65
CA ARG A 274 -8.51 3.42 -20.25
C ARG A 274 -9.26 4.36 -21.19
N ASN A 275 -10.42 3.91 -21.66
CA ASN A 275 -11.28 4.66 -22.55
C ASN A 275 -12.66 4.80 -21.92
N TYR A 276 -13.09 6.05 -21.72
CA TYR A 276 -14.35 6.36 -21.05
C TYR A 276 -15.54 5.75 -21.78
N GLY A 277 -15.60 5.89 -23.10
CA GLY A 277 -16.68 5.35 -23.94
C GLY A 277 -16.77 3.83 -23.85
N VAL A 278 -15.65 3.12 -24.03
CA VAL A 278 -15.59 1.65 -23.95
C VAL A 278 -16.08 1.16 -22.58
N MET A 279 -15.62 1.80 -21.50
CA MET A 279 -16.03 1.43 -20.15
C MET A 279 -17.51 1.74 -19.89
N LYS A 280 -18.00 2.90 -20.33
CA LYS A 280 -19.42 3.26 -20.21
C LYS A 280 -20.33 2.28 -20.97
N ASP A 281 -19.93 1.88 -22.18
CA ASP A 281 -20.69 0.92 -22.99
C ASP A 281 -20.73 -0.45 -22.34
N ALA A 282 -19.59 -0.94 -21.83
CA ALA A 282 -19.50 -2.20 -21.11
C ALA A 282 -20.37 -2.19 -19.83
N LEU A 283 -20.31 -1.11 -19.04
CA LEU A 283 -21.17 -0.92 -17.88
C LEU A 283 -22.64 -0.88 -18.30
N SER A 284 -22.99 -0.21 -19.38
CA SER A 284 -24.37 -0.11 -19.86
C SER A 284 -24.93 -1.44 -20.35
N ALA A 285 -24.10 -2.27 -20.99
CA ALA A 285 -24.42 -3.61 -21.44
C ALA A 285 -24.49 -4.65 -20.30
N PHE A 286 -23.98 -4.32 -19.10
CA PHE A 286 -23.96 -5.24 -17.95
C PHE A 286 -25.35 -5.76 -17.60
N LYS A 287 -25.50 -7.09 -17.67
CA LYS A 287 -26.72 -7.79 -17.28
C LYS A 287 -26.40 -9.21 -16.83
N LEU A 288 -26.62 -9.49 -15.55
CA LEU A 288 -26.53 -10.85 -15.04
C LEU A 288 -27.85 -11.60 -15.23
N ALA A 289 -27.76 -12.89 -15.56
CA ALA A 289 -28.93 -13.77 -15.61
C ALA A 289 -29.48 -14.06 -14.22
N SER A 290 -30.79 -14.30 -14.10
CA SER A 290 -31.45 -14.51 -12.81
C SER A 290 -30.98 -15.77 -12.10
N LEU A 291 -30.71 -15.66 -10.79
CA LEU A 291 -30.46 -16.80 -9.92
C LEU A 291 -31.81 -17.47 -9.56
N ASN A 292 -32.12 -18.58 -10.24
CA ASN A 292 -33.41 -19.25 -10.12
C ASN A 292 -33.33 -20.49 -9.23
N LYS A 293 -34.46 -20.97 -8.70
CA LYS A 293 -34.52 -22.15 -7.81
C LYS A 293 -33.85 -23.40 -8.38
N LYS A 294 -33.93 -23.60 -9.69
CA LYS A 294 -33.27 -24.71 -10.39
C LYS A 294 -31.74 -24.59 -10.39
N THR A 295 -31.22 -23.36 -10.40
CA THR A 295 -29.78 -23.09 -10.43
C THR A 295 -29.12 -23.57 -9.14
N TYR A 296 -29.70 -23.25 -7.98
CA TYR A 296 -29.16 -23.62 -6.67
C TYR A 296 -29.73 -24.94 -6.11
N GLY A 297 -30.29 -25.80 -6.98
CA GLY A 297 -30.82 -27.11 -6.57
C GLY A 297 -32.02 -27.08 -5.63
N GLY A 298 -32.63 -25.91 -5.40
CA GLY A 298 -33.70 -25.73 -4.43
C GLY A 298 -33.25 -25.57 -2.97
N ASP A 299 -31.93 -25.55 -2.72
CA ASP A 299 -31.32 -25.35 -1.41
C ASP A 299 -31.11 -23.86 -1.12
N GLU A 300 -31.86 -23.33 -0.14
CA GLU A 300 -31.77 -21.91 0.21
C GLU A 300 -30.43 -21.53 0.88
N ASP A 301 -29.70 -22.48 1.46
CA ASP A 301 -28.36 -22.22 2.03
C ASP A 301 -27.34 -21.96 0.91
N ILE A 302 -27.43 -22.71 -0.19
CA ILE A 302 -26.59 -22.48 -1.38
C ILE A 302 -26.89 -21.12 -1.99
N LYS A 303 -28.17 -20.75 -2.09
CA LYS A 303 -28.57 -19.43 -2.58
C LYS A 303 -28.02 -18.31 -1.68
N ALA A 304 -28.11 -18.48 -0.36
CA ALA A 304 -27.59 -17.51 0.61
C ALA A 304 -26.05 -17.38 0.53
N ALA A 305 -25.34 -18.45 0.19
CA ALA A 305 -23.89 -18.42 -0.01
C ALA A 305 -23.47 -17.77 -1.34
N VAL A 306 -24.24 -17.97 -2.42
CA VAL A 306 -23.90 -17.53 -3.78
C VAL A 306 -24.33 -16.10 -4.10
N ALA A 307 -25.51 -15.69 -3.60
CA ALA A 307 -26.09 -14.38 -3.88
C ALA A 307 -25.20 -13.19 -3.51
N PRO A 308 -24.49 -13.18 -2.36
CA PRO A 308 -23.66 -12.04 -1.94
C PRO A 308 -22.59 -11.63 -2.95
N ALA A 309 -21.88 -12.58 -3.57
CA ALA A 309 -20.83 -12.28 -4.54
C ALA A 309 -21.41 -11.60 -5.80
N ARG A 310 -22.57 -12.08 -6.28
CA ARG A 310 -23.27 -11.49 -7.43
C ARG A 310 -23.79 -10.09 -7.10
N ASP A 311 -24.33 -9.92 -5.90
CA ASP A 311 -24.86 -8.63 -5.45
C ASP A 311 -23.74 -7.62 -5.20
N ALA A 312 -22.56 -8.06 -4.77
CA ALA A 312 -21.36 -7.22 -4.71
C ALA A 312 -21.00 -6.69 -6.11
N LEU A 313 -20.92 -7.55 -7.13
CA LEU A 313 -20.65 -7.12 -8.51
C LEU A 313 -21.72 -6.13 -9.03
N LYS A 314 -23.01 -6.40 -8.82
CA LYS A 314 -24.09 -5.47 -9.19
C LYS A 314 -23.95 -4.12 -8.50
N LYS A 315 -23.63 -4.10 -7.19
CA LYS A 315 -23.43 -2.88 -6.42
C LYS A 315 -22.23 -2.09 -6.92
N THR A 316 -21.13 -2.76 -7.26
CA THR A 316 -19.94 -2.14 -7.84
C THR A 316 -20.25 -1.49 -9.19
N VAL A 317 -20.92 -2.20 -10.10
CA VAL A 317 -21.34 -1.65 -11.41
C VAL A 317 -22.27 -0.46 -11.22
N LYS A 318 -23.24 -0.55 -10.31
CA LYS A 318 -24.15 0.56 -9.99
C LYS A 318 -23.37 1.78 -9.48
N LYS A 319 -22.47 1.59 -8.52
CA LYS A 319 -21.63 2.65 -7.96
C LYS A 319 -20.78 3.32 -9.03
N LEU A 320 -20.18 2.56 -9.95
CA LEU A 320 -19.39 3.10 -11.07
C LEU A 320 -20.25 3.98 -12.00
N LYS A 321 -21.44 3.51 -12.36
CA LYS A 321 -22.39 4.31 -13.17
C LYS A 321 -22.77 5.62 -12.49
N GLU A 322 -23.01 5.59 -11.18
CA GLU A 322 -23.43 6.77 -10.42
C GLU A 322 -22.27 7.74 -10.12
N SER A 323 -21.04 7.23 -9.93
CA SER A 323 -19.91 8.06 -9.47
C SER A 323 -19.09 8.66 -10.61
N TYR A 324 -18.89 7.92 -11.70
CA TYR A 324 -17.96 8.31 -12.76
C TYR A 324 -18.56 8.25 -14.16
N TYR A 325 -19.54 7.38 -14.40
CA TYR A 325 -20.06 7.09 -15.75
C TYR A 325 -21.54 7.49 -15.94
N TYR A 326 -21.95 8.64 -15.38
CA TYR A 326 -23.34 9.13 -15.40
C TYR A 326 -23.70 9.93 -16.66
N GLY A 327 -22.71 10.52 -17.33
CA GLY A 327 -22.88 11.39 -18.50
C GLY A 327 -22.04 10.95 -19.70
N SER A 328 -22.01 11.75 -20.76
CA SER A 328 -21.01 11.60 -21.85
C SER A 328 -19.60 11.94 -21.34
N GLU A 329 -18.57 11.58 -22.12
CA GLU A 329 -17.20 12.00 -21.79
C GLU A 329 -17.09 13.54 -21.76
N GLU A 330 -17.80 14.21 -22.66
CA GLU A 330 -17.82 15.67 -22.74
C GLU A 330 -18.49 16.31 -21.51
N ASP A 331 -19.53 15.69 -20.96
CA ASP A 331 -20.17 16.15 -19.72
C ASP A 331 -19.20 16.05 -18.54
N LEU A 332 -18.46 14.93 -18.43
CA LEU A 332 -17.46 14.76 -17.38
C LEU A 332 -16.31 15.78 -17.52
N ARG A 333 -15.84 16.05 -18.74
CA ARG A 333 -14.80 17.06 -19.00
C ARG A 333 -15.26 18.47 -18.63
N LYS A 334 -16.51 18.82 -18.92
CA LYS A 334 -17.12 20.10 -18.50
C LYS A 334 -17.23 20.21 -16.98
N GLU A 335 -17.58 19.13 -16.29
CA GLU A 335 -17.62 19.13 -14.83
C GLU A 335 -16.22 19.23 -14.21
N MET A 336 -15.21 18.60 -14.81
CA MET A 336 -13.80 18.79 -14.41
C MET A 336 -13.37 20.25 -14.58
N GLU A 337 -13.68 20.87 -15.72
CA GLU A 337 -13.42 22.29 -15.97
C GLU A 337 -14.14 23.20 -14.97
N ALA A 338 -15.41 22.91 -14.67
CA ALA A 338 -16.17 23.66 -13.65
C ALA A 338 -15.56 23.50 -12.24
N THR A 339 -14.92 22.36 -11.95
CA THR A 339 -14.25 22.10 -10.67
C THR A 339 -12.94 22.87 -10.55
N TYR A 340 -12.31 23.30 -11.65
CA TYR A 340 -11.03 24.00 -11.64
C TYR A 340 -11.04 25.27 -10.78
N GLN A 341 -12.09 26.09 -10.86
CA GLN A 341 -12.20 27.34 -10.10
C GLN A 341 -12.21 27.09 -8.59
N SER A 342 -12.96 26.09 -8.15
CA SER A 342 -12.96 25.70 -6.73
C SER A 342 -11.63 25.04 -6.35
N ALA A 343 -11.06 24.20 -7.21
CA ALA A 343 -9.79 23.53 -6.93
C ALA A 343 -8.61 24.50 -6.82
N LEU A 344 -8.61 25.62 -7.57
CA LEU A 344 -7.61 26.69 -7.46
C LEU A 344 -7.54 27.30 -6.05
N TYR A 345 -8.65 27.30 -5.31
CA TYR A 345 -8.67 27.81 -3.94
C TYR A 345 -7.85 26.95 -2.96
N LEU A 346 -7.47 25.73 -3.36
CA LEU A 346 -6.60 24.84 -2.57
C LEU A 346 -5.10 25.08 -2.82
N GLU A 347 -4.73 25.84 -3.86
CA GLU A 347 -3.33 26.22 -4.14
C GLU A 347 -2.88 27.37 -3.25
#